data_AF-A0A9X9LT31-F1
#
_entry.id   AF-A0A9X9LT31-F1
#
_cell.length_a   1.000
_cell.length_b   1.000
_cell.length_c   1.000
_cell.angle_alpha   90.00
_cell.angle_beta   90.00
_cell.angle_gamma   90.00
#
_symmetry.space_group_name_H-M   'P 1'
#
loop_
_entity.id
_entity.type
_entity.pdbx_description
1 polymer ?
#
loop_
_entity_poly.entity_id
_entity_poly.type
_entity_poly.pdbx_seq_one_letter_code
_entity_poly.pdbx_strand_id
1 'polypeptide(L)'
;MAALQKSVNSSLLGALAASCLLIALWVQGGAAVPIGSHCRLANSDFEQPYITNRTFMLAGEASLADNNTDVRLIGDTLFHGVNKGDHCYLMKEVLNFTLEEVLLPQSHRFQPYMQEVVPFLTKLSNRLSQCQIDSDDQHIQRNVQNLKDTVKKLGEDGEIKAIGELNLLFMALRDACI
;
A
#
# COMPACT_ATOMS: atom_id res chain seq x y z
N MET A 1 -65.62 -13.87 -63.99
CA MET A 1 -64.58 -13.19 -64.79
C MET A 1 -63.47 -12.77 -63.85
N ALA A 2 -62.23 -13.08 -64.19
CA ALA A 2 -61.05 -12.79 -63.39
C ALA A 2 -60.66 -11.31 -63.48
N ALA A 3 -60.16 -10.75 -62.37
CA ALA A 3 -59.20 -9.65 -62.39
C ALA A 3 -58.24 -9.81 -61.21
N LEU A 4 -56.97 -9.94 -61.58
CA LEU A 4 -55.78 -10.10 -60.78
C LEU A 4 -55.39 -8.74 -60.15
N GLN A 5 -55.13 -8.67 -58.85
CA GLN A 5 -54.36 -7.58 -58.25
C GLN A 5 -53.22 -8.14 -57.39
N LYS A 6 -51.99 -7.86 -57.84
CA LYS A 6 -50.73 -7.95 -57.09
C LYS A 6 -50.51 -6.65 -56.31
N SER A 7 -50.09 -6.75 -55.06
CA SER A 7 -49.14 -5.83 -54.42
C SER A 7 -48.67 -6.49 -53.11
N VAL A 8 -47.49 -7.13 -53.11
CA VAL A 8 -46.21 -6.61 -52.61
C VAL A 8 -46.20 -6.40 -51.10
N ASN A 9 -45.38 -7.22 -50.44
CA ASN A 9 -45.02 -7.23 -49.03
C ASN A 9 -44.70 -5.83 -48.49
N SER A 10 -45.23 -5.52 -47.31
CA SER A 10 -44.70 -4.49 -46.41
C SER A 10 -44.42 -5.12 -45.05
N SER A 11 -43.51 -6.08 -45.02
CA SER A 11 -42.75 -6.45 -43.83
C SER A 11 -41.40 -5.71 -43.86
N LEU A 12 -40.92 -5.31 -42.68
CA LEU A 12 -39.59 -4.73 -42.43
C LEU A 12 -39.38 -3.24 -42.73
N LEU A 13 -40.09 -2.35 -42.04
CA LEU A 13 -39.61 -0.96 -41.83
C LEU A 13 -39.65 -0.49 -40.38
N GLY A 14 -40.09 -1.34 -39.43
CA GLY A 14 -40.22 -0.97 -38.01
C GLY A 14 -39.11 -1.43 -37.06
N ALA A 15 -38.13 -2.22 -37.54
CA ALA A 15 -37.15 -2.88 -36.65
C ALA A 15 -35.68 -2.50 -36.89
N LEU A 16 -35.40 -1.43 -37.67
CA LEU A 16 -34.03 -1.01 -37.99
C LEU A 16 -33.59 0.29 -37.29
N ALA A 17 -34.50 1.03 -36.65
CA ALA A 17 -34.14 2.26 -35.94
C ALA A 17 -33.70 2.00 -34.49
N ALA A 18 -34.11 0.88 -33.87
CA ALA A 18 -33.74 0.54 -32.49
C ALA A 18 -32.37 -0.15 -32.38
N SER A 19 -31.86 -0.75 -33.46
CA SER A 19 -30.54 -1.42 -33.46
C SER A 19 -29.37 -0.47 -33.69
N CYS A 20 -29.58 0.69 -34.34
CA CYS A 20 -28.51 1.66 -34.59
C CYS A 20 -28.19 2.56 -33.39
N LEU A 21 -29.10 2.71 -32.41
CA LEU A 21 -28.84 3.49 -31.20
C LEU A 21 -27.99 2.74 -30.16
N LEU A 22 -27.90 1.41 -30.24
CA LEU A 22 -27.07 0.61 -29.33
C LEU A 22 -25.60 0.54 -29.75
N ILE A 23 -25.30 0.77 -31.04
CA ILE A 23 -23.92 0.74 -31.55
C ILE A 23 -23.20 2.07 -31.29
N ALA A 24 -23.94 3.18 -31.16
CA ALA A 24 -23.37 4.49 -30.86
C ALA A 24 -22.80 4.60 -29.43
N LEU A 25 -23.22 3.74 -28.50
CA LEU A 25 -22.75 3.73 -27.11
C LEU A 25 -21.43 2.96 -26.92
N TRP A 26 -20.93 2.25 -27.93
CA TRP A 26 -19.71 1.44 -27.80
C TRP A 26 -18.44 2.14 -28.31
N VAL A 27 -18.56 3.34 -28.88
CA VAL A 27 -17.43 4.14 -29.40
C VAL A 27 -17.08 5.32 -28.49
N GLN A 28 -17.51 5.29 -27.23
CA GLN A 28 -16.79 6.00 -26.18
C GLN A 28 -15.88 5.00 -25.50
N GLY A 29 -14.75 4.72 -26.17
CA GLY A 29 -13.52 4.36 -25.49
C GLY A 29 -13.12 5.52 -24.59
N GLY A 30 -13.85 5.68 -23.48
CA GLY A 30 -13.32 6.36 -22.32
C GLY A 30 -12.07 5.58 -22.00
N ALA A 31 -10.91 6.14 -22.32
CA ALA A 31 -9.70 5.79 -21.61
C ALA A 31 -10.07 6.03 -20.14
N ALA A 32 -10.41 4.95 -19.45
CA ALA A 32 -10.37 4.96 -18.00
C ALA A 32 -8.94 5.40 -17.73
N VAL A 33 -8.77 6.67 -17.35
CA VAL A 33 -7.54 7.10 -16.68
C VAL A 33 -7.36 6.04 -15.61
N PRO A 34 -6.25 5.29 -15.58
CA PRO A 34 -6.02 4.39 -14.48
C PRO A 34 -6.26 5.24 -13.25
N ILE A 35 -7.25 4.88 -12.44
CA ILE A 35 -7.37 5.47 -11.11
C ILE A 35 -6.20 4.82 -10.37
N GLY A 36 -4.99 5.26 -10.70
CA GLY A 36 -3.77 4.85 -10.02
C GLY A 36 -3.99 5.32 -8.61
N SER A 37 -4.21 4.37 -7.70
CA SER A 37 -4.23 4.65 -6.28
C SER A 37 -2.80 4.96 -5.88
N HIS A 38 -2.35 6.18 -6.21
CA HIS A 38 -1.03 6.66 -5.83
C HIS A 38 -0.88 6.48 -4.33
N CYS A 39 0.11 5.70 -3.94
CA CYS A 39 0.46 5.42 -2.57
C CYS A 39 0.75 6.74 -1.85
N ARG A 40 -0.22 7.21 -1.05
CA ARG A 40 -0.16 8.51 -0.41
C ARG A 40 -0.87 8.53 0.94
N LEU A 41 -0.30 9.30 1.86
CA LEU A 41 -0.85 9.65 3.17
C LEU A 41 -0.98 11.18 3.25
N ALA A 42 -1.88 11.67 4.12
CA ALA A 42 -2.02 13.11 4.30
C ALA A 42 -0.92 13.64 5.22
N ASN A 43 -0.48 14.90 5.03
CA ASN A 43 0.42 15.58 5.96
C ASN A 43 -0.09 15.51 7.41
N SER A 44 -1.40 15.68 7.58
CA SER A 44 -2.07 15.64 8.88
C SER A 44 -2.01 14.28 9.58
N ASP A 45 -1.73 13.18 8.85
CA ASP A 45 -1.49 11.88 9.46
C ASP A 45 -0.17 11.87 10.26
N PHE A 46 0.80 12.73 9.92
CA PHE A 46 2.10 12.87 10.58
C PHE A 46 2.23 14.11 11.48
N GLU A 47 1.36 15.11 11.33
CA GLU A 47 1.32 16.32 12.18
C GLU A 47 0.61 16.08 13.53
N GLN A 48 0.93 14.97 14.17
CA GLN A 48 0.41 14.60 15.49
C GLN A 48 1.58 14.47 16.47
N PRO A 49 1.96 15.57 17.18
CA PRO A 49 3.17 15.60 18.00
C PRO A 49 3.18 14.52 19.08
N TYR A 50 2.02 14.26 19.70
CA TYR A 50 1.87 13.27 20.76
C TYR A 50 2.24 11.85 20.27
N ILE A 51 1.62 11.38 19.19
CA ILE A 51 1.87 10.01 18.69
C ILE A 51 3.26 9.88 18.06
N THR A 52 3.77 10.96 17.47
CA THR A 52 5.15 11.02 16.99
C THR A 52 6.12 10.81 18.14
N ASN A 53 5.95 11.53 19.26
CA ASN A 53 6.78 11.33 20.45
C ASN A 53 6.64 9.93 21.02
N ARG A 54 5.42 9.38 21.12
CA ARG A 54 5.20 8.00 21.60
C ARG A 54 5.89 6.96 20.73
N THR A 55 5.87 7.15 19.40
CA THR A 55 6.58 6.29 18.44
C THR A 55 8.10 6.34 18.67
N PHE A 56 8.64 7.55 18.88
CA PHE A 56 10.06 7.74 19.14
C PHE A 56 10.49 7.19 20.50
N MET A 57 9.63 7.29 21.52
CA MET A 57 9.87 6.69 22.84
C MET A 57 9.85 5.17 22.77
N LEU A 58 8.89 4.57 22.05
CA LEU A 58 8.85 3.11 21.83
C LEU A 58 10.13 2.61 21.16
N ALA A 59 10.55 3.29 20.08
CA ALA A 59 11.81 2.99 19.40
C ALA A 59 13.01 3.13 20.35
N GLY A 60 13.05 4.21 21.14
CA GLY A 60 14.08 4.44 22.14
C GLY A 60 14.17 3.30 23.16
N GLU A 61 13.05 2.89 23.77
CA GLU A 61 13.04 1.81 24.77
C GLU A 61 13.48 0.47 24.19
N ALA A 62 13.00 0.10 23.00
CA ALA A 62 13.40 -1.14 22.35
C ALA A 62 14.87 -1.12 21.92
N SER A 63 15.39 0.03 21.46
CA SER A 63 16.80 0.17 21.09
C SER A 63 17.76 -0.04 22.27
N LEU A 64 17.34 0.23 23.51
CA LEU A 64 18.13 -0.07 24.71
C LEU A 64 18.23 -1.57 25.00
N ALA A 65 17.29 -2.37 24.49
CA ALA A 65 17.29 -3.82 24.59
C ALA A 65 17.94 -4.49 23.37
N ASP A 66 18.22 -3.75 22.30
CA ASP A 66 18.89 -4.23 21.10
C ASP A 66 20.42 -4.14 21.26
N ASN A 67 21.05 -5.29 21.49
CA ASN A 67 22.51 -5.36 21.66
C ASN A 67 23.28 -5.45 20.34
N ASN A 68 22.60 -5.59 19.20
CA ASN A 68 23.24 -5.76 17.91
C ASN A 68 23.46 -4.40 17.24
N THR A 69 24.70 -3.93 17.20
CA THR A 69 25.03 -2.65 16.55
C THR A 69 25.51 -2.79 15.10
N ASP A 70 25.75 -4.03 14.65
CA ASP A 70 26.31 -4.33 13.32
C ASP A 70 25.24 -4.33 12.22
N VAL A 71 23.99 -4.63 12.59
CA VAL A 71 22.87 -4.77 11.65
C VAL A 71 21.88 -3.62 11.83
N ARG A 72 21.61 -2.93 10.71
CA ARG A 72 20.55 -1.93 10.57
C ARG A 72 19.52 -2.41 9.56
N LEU A 73 18.24 -2.39 9.92
CA LEU A 73 17.15 -2.88 9.06
C LEU A 73 16.67 -1.82 8.06
N ILE A 74 16.47 -0.59 8.53
CA ILE A 74 15.89 0.52 7.76
C ILE A 74 16.98 1.54 7.44
N GLY A 75 17.44 1.52 6.20
CA GLY A 75 18.47 2.43 5.67
C GLY A 75 18.53 2.40 4.15
N ASP A 76 19.56 3.02 3.57
CA ASP A 76 19.66 3.26 2.13
C ASP A 76 19.61 1.98 1.27
N THR A 77 20.10 0.86 1.81
CA THR A 77 20.09 -0.45 1.14
C THR A 77 18.66 -0.95 0.85
N LEU A 78 17.69 -0.59 1.69
CA LEU A 78 16.29 -0.94 1.51
C LEU A 78 15.70 -0.29 0.25
N PHE A 79 16.17 0.90 -0.11
CA PHE A 79 15.69 1.66 -1.27
C PHE A 79 16.55 1.43 -2.53
N HIS A 80 17.56 0.55 -2.45
CA HIS A 80 18.49 0.34 -3.54
C HIS A 80 17.77 -0.15 -4.81
N GLY A 81 17.93 0.58 -5.91
CA GLY A 81 17.30 0.26 -7.19
C GLY A 81 15.80 0.52 -7.25
N VAL A 82 15.21 1.22 -6.27
CA VAL A 82 13.78 1.55 -6.25
C VAL A 82 13.57 3.01 -6.65
N ASN A 83 12.68 3.24 -7.61
CA ASN A 83 12.34 4.59 -8.04
C ASN A 83 11.66 5.36 -6.91
N LYS A 84 11.93 6.67 -6.81
CA LYS A 84 11.31 7.53 -5.78
C LYS A 84 9.79 7.47 -5.78
N GLY A 85 9.16 7.34 -6.95
CA GLY A 85 7.70 7.22 -7.08
C GLY A 85 7.12 5.97 -6.41
N ASP A 86 7.93 4.93 -6.22
CA ASP A 86 7.52 3.65 -5.63
C ASP A 86 7.94 3.51 -4.17
N HIS A 87 8.62 4.52 -3.59
CA HIS A 87 9.10 4.47 -2.20
C HIS A 87 7.95 4.31 -1.20
N CYS A 88 6.80 4.95 -1.42
CA CYS A 88 5.66 4.77 -0.53
C CYS A 88 5.10 3.34 -0.59
N TYR A 89 5.05 2.73 -1.78
CA TYR A 89 4.63 1.34 -1.93
C TYR A 89 5.59 0.40 -1.20
N LEU A 90 6.89 0.61 -1.33
CA LEU A 90 7.88 -0.14 -0.54
C LEU A 90 7.63 0.02 0.96
N MET A 91 7.43 1.24 1.44
CA MET A 91 7.22 1.49 2.87
C MET A 91 5.89 0.96 3.39
N LYS A 92 4.86 0.85 2.55
CA LYS A 92 3.64 0.10 2.86
C LYS A 92 3.96 -1.37 3.18
N GLU A 93 4.75 -2.04 2.32
CA GLU A 93 5.07 -3.45 2.51
C GLU A 93 5.91 -3.68 3.79
N VAL A 94 6.84 -2.76 4.08
CA VAL A 94 7.63 -2.78 5.33
C VAL A 94 6.75 -2.53 6.55
N LEU A 95 5.82 -1.56 6.49
CA LEU A 95 4.87 -1.27 7.56
C LEU A 95 3.97 -2.47 7.85
N ASN A 96 3.41 -3.11 6.83
CA ASN A 96 2.53 -4.27 6.98
C ASN A 96 3.27 -5.43 7.63
N PHE A 97 4.47 -5.76 7.14
CA PHE A 97 5.33 -6.75 7.76
C PHE A 97 5.61 -6.44 9.24
N THR A 98 6.01 -5.20 9.54
CA THR A 98 6.33 -4.78 10.91
C THR A 98 5.12 -4.89 11.82
N LEU A 99 3.91 -4.54 11.35
CA LEU A 99 2.69 -4.71 12.13
C LEU A 99 2.40 -6.19 12.44
N GLU A 100 2.37 -7.03 11.40
CA GLU A 100 1.89 -8.41 11.49
C GLU A 100 2.88 -9.35 12.17
N GLU A 101 4.16 -9.22 11.85
CA GLU A 101 5.19 -10.20 12.21
C GLU A 101 6.12 -9.69 13.33
N VAL A 102 5.98 -8.42 13.76
CA VAL A 102 6.81 -7.84 14.84
C VAL A 102 5.93 -7.26 15.94
N LEU A 103 5.12 -6.25 15.65
CA LEU A 103 4.41 -5.48 16.68
C LEU A 103 3.26 -6.24 17.34
N LEU A 104 2.45 -6.94 16.54
CA LEU A 104 1.34 -7.73 17.10
C LEU A 104 1.83 -8.90 17.97
N PRO A 105 2.85 -9.70 17.57
CA PRO A 105 3.46 -10.70 18.43
C PRO A 105 4.05 -10.12 19.73
N GLN A 106 4.69 -8.95 19.65
CA GLN A 106 5.33 -8.29 20.79
C GLN A 106 4.41 -7.29 21.53
N SER A 107 3.10 -7.34 21.28
CA SER A 107 2.12 -6.36 21.78
C SER A 107 2.06 -6.22 23.31
N HIS A 108 2.54 -7.22 24.05
CA HIS A 108 2.59 -7.23 25.50
C HIS A 108 3.82 -6.50 26.09
N ARG A 109 4.82 -6.14 25.29
CA ARG A 109 6.07 -5.47 25.71
C ARG A 109 6.00 -3.96 25.50
N PHE A 110 6.99 -3.24 26.06
CA PHE A 110 7.21 -1.80 25.87
C PHE A 110 5.96 -0.95 26.10
N GLN A 111 5.23 -1.31 27.15
CA GLN A 111 4.06 -0.58 27.60
C GLN A 111 4.48 0.69 28.35
N PRO A 112 3.73 1.81 28.21
CA PRO A 112 2.44 1.93 27.54
C PRO A 112 2.53 2.22 26.03
N TYR A 113 3.72 2.45 25.49
CA TYR A 113 3.89 2.98 24.13
C TYR A 113 3.36 2.04 23.05
N MET A 114 3.57 0.74 23.21
CA MET A 114 3.07 -0.28 22.27
C MET A 114 1.55 -0.21 22.09
N GLN A 115 0.79 -0.06 23.18
CA GLN A 115 -0.68 0.04 23.14
C GLN A 115 -1.17 1.26 22.37
N GLU A 116 -0.41 2.35 22.36
CA GLU A 116 -0.78 3.59 21.68
C GLU A 116 -0.32 3.63 20.22
N VAL A 117 0.89 3.15 19.95
CA VAL A 117 1.55 3.24 18.63
C VAL A 117 0.99 2.23 17.63
N VAL A 118 0.70 1.00 18.07
CA VAL A 118 0.19 -0.05 17.15
C VAL A 118 -1.13 0.36 16.48
N PRO A 119 -2.17 0.82 17.20
CA PRO A 119 -3.41 1.28 16.55
C PRO A 119 -3.20 2.42 15.55
N PHE A 120 -2.26 3.32 15.83
CA PHE A 120 -1.92 4.41 14.93
C PHE A 120 -1.26 3.90 13.64
N LEU A 121 -0.26 3.03 13.74
CA LEU A 121 0.40 2.44 12.57
C LEU A 121 -0.57 1.57 11.75
N THR A 122 -1.47 0.82 12.41
CA THR A 122 -2.56 0.09 11.75
C THR A 122 -3.47 1.02 10.95
N LYS A 123 -3.77 2.23 11.46
CA LYS A 123 -4.55 3.22 10.71
C LYS A 123 -3.82 3.66 9.44
N LEU A 124 -2.51 3.88 9.49
CA LEU A 124 -1.71 4.23 8.31
C LEU A 124 -1.69 3.08 7.28
N SER A 125 -1.48 1.84 7.74
CA SER A 125 -1.54 0.64 6.91
C SER A 125 -2.90 0.52 6.20
N ASN A 126 -4.00 0.70 6.93
CA ASN A 126 -5.35 0.66 6.36
C ASN A 126 -5.57 1.72 5.27
N ARG A 127 -5.03 2.93 5.43
CA ARG A 127 -5.09 3.97 4.39
C ARG A 127 -4.31 3.58 3.13
N LEU A 128 -3.24 2.82 3.28
CA LEU A 128 -2.40 2.32 2.17
C LEU A 128 -2.88 0.99 1.59
N SER A 129 -3.92 0.36 2.14
CA SER A 129 -4.39 -0.97 1.74
C SER A 129 -4.68 -1.10 0.23
N GLN A 130 -5.30 -0.07 -0.35
CA GLN A 130 -5.64 -0.03 -1.78
C GLN A 130 -4.51 0.48 -2.68
N CYS A 131 -3.37 0.90 -2.11
CA CYS A 131 -2.25 1.40 -2.90
C CYS A 131 -1.52 0.24 -3.58
N GLN A 132 -1.33 0.37 -4.89
CA GLN A 132 -0.70 -0.60 -5.77
C GLN A 132 0.19 0.15 -6.78
N ILE A 133 1.15 -0.55 -7.37
CA ILE A 133 1.97 -0.03 -8.45
C ILE A 133 1.69 -0.81 -9.73
N ASP A 134 1.69 -0.11 -10.86
CA ASP A 134 1.41 -0.69 -12.18
C ASP A 134 2.65 -1.33 -12.83
N SER A 135 3.81 -1.23 -12.19
CA SER A 135 5.11 -1.68 -12.73
C SER A 135 5.63 -2.93 -12.03
N ASP A 136 6.63 -3.58 -12.64
CA ASP A 136 7.30 -4.76 -12.06
C ASP A 136 7.93 -4.41 -10.69
N ASP A 137 7.43 -5.07 -9.65
CA ASP A 137 7.80 -4.82 -8.26
C ASP A 137 8.90 -5.78 -7.74
N GLN A 138 9.51 -6.59 -8.62
CA GLN A 138 10.47 -7.62 -8.22
C GLN A 138 11.64 -7.08 -7.37
N HIS A 139 12.13 -5.88 -7.68
CA HIS A 139 13.21 -5.23 -6.92
C HIS A 139 12.73 -4.81 -5.52
N ILE A 140 11.50 -4.32 -5.40
CA ILE A 140 10.88 -3.96 -4.12
C ILE A 140 10.67 -5.21 -3.28
N GLN A 141 10.07 -6.24 -3.85
CA GLN A 141 9.83 -7.52 -3.16
C GLN A 141 11.15 -8.13 -2.68
N ARG A 142 12.21 -8.09 -3.47
CA ARG A 142 13.55 -8.55 -3.06
C ARG A 142 14.07 -7.76 -1.86
N ASN A 143 13.98 -6.44 -1.87
CA ASN A 143 14.49 -5.60 -0.78
C ASN A 143 13.70 -5.82 0.51
N VAL A 144 12.36 -5.89 0.41
CA VAL A 144 11.48 -6.21 1.54
C VAL A 144 11.77 -7.62 2.06
N GLN A 145 11.97 -8.61 1.18
CA GLN A 145 12.29 -9.98 1.59
C GLN A 145 13.63 -10.06 2.31
N ASN A 146 14.67 -9.34 1.87
CA ASN A 146 15.94 -9.28 2.58
C ASN A 146 15.79 -8.73 4.01
N LEU A 147 14.95 -7.71 4.20
CA LEU A 147 14.63 -7.18 5.53
C LEU A 147 13.91 -8.25 6.37
N LYS A 148 12.88 -8.90 5.82
CA LYS A 148 12.14 -10.00 6.47
C LYS A 148 13.06 -11.14 6.89
N ASP A 149 13.95 -11.58 6.00
CA ASP A 149 14.89 -12.66 6.25
C ASP A 149 15.91 -12.27 7.32
N THR A 150 16.32 -11.01 7.36
CA THR A 150 17.23 -10.50 8.41
C THR A 150 16.56 -10.52 9.77
N VAL A 151 15.32 -10.03 9.88
CA VAL A 151 14.54 -10.10 11.14
C VAL A 151 14.38 -11.55 11.58
N LYS A 152 13.95 -12.45 10.69
CA LYS A 152 13.78 -13.87 11.00
C LYS A 152 15.08 -14.54 11.42
N LYS A 153 16.21 -14.23 10.77
CA LYS A 153 17.52 -14.76 11.11
C LYS A 153 18.00 -14.33 12.49
N LEU A 154 17.64 -13.11 12.91
CA LEU A 154 17.96 -12.58 14.23
C LEU A 154 16.97 -13.07 15.32
N GLY A 155 15.85 -13.69 14.94
CA GLY A 155 14.86 -14.21 15.88
C GLY A 155 14.22 -13.10 16.71
N GLU A 156 14.05 -13.34 18.02
CA GLU A 156 13.45 -12.36 18.94
C GLU A 156 14.24 -11.03 18.96
N ASP A 157 15.58 -11.08 18.91
CA ASP A 157 16.42 -9.89 18.83
C ASP A 157 16.16 -9.08 17.54
N GLY A 158 15.78 -9.77 16.46
CA GLY A 158 15.37 -9.14 15.20
C GLY A 158 14.06 -8.37 15.33
N GLU A 159 13.10 -8.91 16.07
CA GLU A 159 11.84 -8.24 16.37
C GLU A 159 12.08 -7.02 17.26
N ILE A 160 12.93 -7.14 18.29
CA ILE A 160 13.31 -6.02 19.15
C ILE A 160 14.03 -4.92 18.40
N LYS A 161 14.95 -5.29 17.51
CA LYS A 161 15.61 -4.35 16.59
C LYS A 161 14.61 -3.63 15.68
N ALA A 162 13.64 -4.35 15.11
CA ALA A 162 12.62 -3.75 14.27
C ALA A 162 11.73 -2.75 15.06
N ILE A 163 11.42 -3.03 16.33
CA ILE A 163 10.75 -2.07 17.22
C ILE A 163 11.67 -0.87 17.50
N GLY A 164 12.95 -1.13 17.77
CA GLY A 164 13.99 -0.13 18.02
C GLY A 164 14.22 0.85 16.87
N GLU A 165 13.89 0.44 15.64
CA GLU A 165 13.99 1.25 14.42
C GLU A 165 12.65 1.86 13.97
N LEU A 166 11.59 1.81 14.79
CA LEU A 166 10.28 2.39 14.43
C LEU A 166 10.32 3.90 14.14
N ASN A 167 11.24 4.63 14.76
CA ASN A 167 11.46 6.04 14.44
C ASN A 167 11.95 6.23 12.99
N LEU A 168 12.82 5.33 12.50
CA LEU A 168 13.29 5.32 11.12
C LEU A 168 12.16 4.90 10.17
N LEU A 169 11.39 3.86 10.52
CA LEU A 169 10.20 3.47 9.77
C LEU A 169 9.23 4.62 9.62
N PHE A 170 8.91 5.31 10.71
CA PHE A 170 7.96 6.42 10.73
C PHE A 170 8.42 7.58 9.84
N MET A 171 9.70 7.97 9.94
CA MET A 171 10.26 9.06 9.13
C MET A 171 10.34 8.67 7.65
N ALA A 172 10.79 7.45 7.33
CA ALA A 172 10.84 6.96 5.96
C ALA A 172 9.44 6.87 5.32
N LEU A 173 8.44 6.42 6.08
CA LEU A 173 7.05 6.38 5.63
C LEU A 173 6.52 7.80 5.35
N ARG A 174 6.79 8.75 6.25
CA ARG A 174 6.42 10.16 6.06
C ARG A 174 7.02 10.73 4.79
N ASP A 175 8.33 10.59 4.63
CA ASP A 175 9.06 11.22 3.53
C ASP A 175 8.73 10.57 2.17
N ALA A 176 8.36 9.29 2.18
CA ALA A 176 7.98 8.55 0.98
C ALA A 176 6.52 8.76 0.55
N CYS A 177 5.60 8.95 1.50
CA CYS A 177 4.15 8.88 1.26
C CYS A 177 3.40 10.22 1.28
N ILE A 178 4.05 11.34 1.56
CA ILE A 178 3.44 12.68 1.50
C ILE A 178 3.47 13.25 0.08
#